data_AF-A0A353NIR0-F1
#
_entry.id   AF-A0A353NIR0-F1
#
_cell.length_a   1.000
_cell.length_b   1.000
_cell.length_c   1.000
_cell.angle_alpha   90.00
_cell.angle_beta   90.00
_cell.angle_gamma   90.00
#
_symmetry.space_group_name_H-M   'P 1'
#
loop_
_entity.id
_entity.type
_entity.pdbx_description
1 polymer ?
#
loop_
_entity_poly.entity_id
_entity_poly.type
_entity_poly.pdbx_seq_one_letter_code
_entity_poly.pdbx_strand_id
1 'polypeptide(L)' 'RTGGVIATHRNQGYTAEIGPHGFLDNCPESRQILAETGLDRESLQAPLIDFVRYVYLHGLLNLIPQTPKKILMAP' A
#
# COMPACT_ATOMS: atom_id res chain seq x y z
N ARG A 1 -4.31 24.83 -2.61
CA ARG A 1 -3.30 23.91 -3.19
C ARG A 1 -4.01 22.86 -4.02
N THR A 2 -3.37 22.34 -5.07
CA THR A 2 -3.83 21.15 -5.81
C THR A 2 -3.68 19.89 -4.94
N GLY A 3 -4.33 18.80 -5.33
CA GLY A 3 -4.20 17.47 -4.68
C GLY A 3 -5.47 16.97 -3.98
N GLY A 4 -6.36 17.85 -3.52
CA GLY A 4 -7.59 17.44 -2.83
C GLY A 4 -7.27 16.65 -1.56
N VAL A 5 -7.69 15.39 -1.51
CA VAL A 5 -7.39 14.46 -0.40
C VAL A 5 -5.95 13.93 -0.43
N ILE A 6 -5.23 14.06 -1.56
CA ILE A 6 -3.83 13.62 -1.69
C ILE A 6 -2.92 14.72 -1.17
N ALA A 7 -2.14 14.40 -0.14
CA ALA A 7 -1.30 15.38 0.53
C ALA A 7 -0.26 14.76 1.45
N THR A 8 1.00 15.08 1.19
CA THR A 8 2.14 14.71 2.03
C THR A 8 2.46 15.81 3.06
N HIS A 9 2.69 15.42 4.31
CA HIS A 9 3.24 16.25 5.38
C HIS A 9 4.63 15.77 5.74
N ARG A 10 5.61 16.69 5.78
CA ARG A 10 6.98 16.41 6.18
C ARG A 10 7.32 17.20 7.44
N ASN A 11 7.70 16.50 8.50
CA ASN A 11 8.01 17.11 9.78
C ASN A 11 8.96 16.23 10.59
N GLN A 12 9.97 16.82 11.22
CA GLN A 12 10.93 16.13 12.11
C GLN A 12 11.55 14.85 11.50
N GLY A 13 11.82 14.85 10.19
CA GLY A 13 12.38 13.70 9.48
C GLY A 13 11.36 12.63 9.06
N TYR A 14 10.08 12.79 9.44
CA TYR A 14 8.99 11.92 9.01
C TYR A 14 8.33 12.45 7.74
N THR A 15 7.85 11.52 6.93
CA THR A 15 6.94 11.77 5.80
C THR A 15 5.65 11.01 6.08
N ALA A 16 4.53 11.72 6.17
CA ALA A 16 3.22 11.17 6.45
C ALA A 16 2.22 11.61 5.38
N GLU A 17 1.31 10.73 5.00
CA GLU A 17 0.24 11.03 4.04
C GLU A 17 -1.07 11.35 4.78
N ILE A 18 -1.71 12.46 4.41
CA ILE A 18 -2.98 12.90 5.03
C ILE A 18 -4.16 12.05 4.51
N GLY A 19 -4.05 11.50 3.30
CA GLY A 19 -5.09 10.69 2.67
C GLY A 19 -4.54 9.33 2.21
N PRO A 20 -4.60 9.03 0.89
CA PRO A 20 -4.09 7.76 0.39
C PRO A 20 -2.57 7.65 0.57
N HIS A 21 -2.10 6.49 1.02
CA HIS A 21 -0.67 6.22 1.27
C HIS A 21 0.03 5.54 0.09
N GLY A 22 -0.73 5.03 -0.86
CA GLY A 22 -0.25 4.30 -2.02
C GLY A 22 -1.41 3.73 -2.81
N PHE A 23 -1.09 3.10 -3.93
CA PHE A 23 -2.05 2.42 -4.80
C PHE A 23 -1.45 1.10 -5.28
N LEU A 24 -2.31 0.17 -5.70
CA LEU A 24 -1.86 -1.07 -6.32
C LEU A 24 -1.50 -0.79 -7.78
N ASP A 25 -0.30 -1.17 -8.20
CA ASP A 25 0.11 -1.07 -9.59
C ASP A 25 -0.47 -2.22 -10.46
N ASN A 26 -1.80 -2.27 -10.55
CA ASN A 26 -2.51 -3.28 -11.32
C ASN A 26 -3.47 -2.69 -12.37
N CYS A 27 -3.62 -1.37 -12.41
CA CYS A 27 -4.48 -0.64 -13.34
C CYS A 27 -3.66 -0.12 -14.55
N PRO A 28 -4.02 -0.46 -15.80
CA PRO A 28 -3.33 0.05 -16.99
C PRO A 28 -3.30 1.58 -17.08
N GLU A 29 -4.40 2.23 -16.71
CA GLU A 29 -4.57 3.68 -16.76
C GLU A 29 -3.62 4.39 -15.80
N SER A 30 -3.42 3.85 -14.59
CA SER A 30 -2.44 4.42 -13.65
C SER A 30 -1.01 4.30 -14.18
N ARG A 31 -0.66 3.17 -14.82
CA ARG A 31 0.67 2.99 -15.43
C ARG A 31 0.89 3.95 -16.59
N GLN A 32 -0.12 4.17 -17.40
CA GLN A 32 -0.05 5.13 -18.51
C GLN A 32 0.23 6.54 -17.98
N ILE A 33 -0.52 7.00 -16.97
CA ILE A 33 -0.31 8.32 -16.35
C ILE A 33 1.12 8.44 -15.77
N LEU A 34 1.62 7.41 -15.10
CA LEU A 34 2.98 7.41 -14.57
C LEU A 34 4.03 7.55 -15.69
N ALA A 35 3.88 6.79 -16.78
CA ALA A 35 4.81 6.85 -17.91
C ALA A 35 4.78 8.20 -18.64
N GLU A 36 3.58 8.76 -18.85
CA GLU A 36 3.41 10.08 -19.50
C GLU A 36 3.99 11.23 -18.67
N THR A 37 4.01 11.08 -17.34
CA THR A 37 4.54 12.08 -16.42
C THR A 37 6.00 11.85 -16.02
N GLY A 38 6.58 10.69 -16.36
CA GLY A 38 7.91 10.26 -15.93
C GLY A 38 8.01 9.85 -14.45
N LEU A 39 6.87 9.80 -13.75
CA LEU A 39 6.79 9.44 -12.33
C LEU A 39 6.98 7.94 -12.08
N ASP A 40 6.95 7.11 -13.13
CA ASP A 40 7.33 5.70 -13.07
C ASP A 40 8.73 5.51 -12.47
N ARG A 41 9.64 6.45 -12.73
CA ARG A 41 11.03 6.44 -12.26
C ARG A 41 11.20 6.89 -10.80
N GLU A 42 10.20 7.58 -10.25
CA GLU A 42 10.19 8.07 -8.87
C GLU A 42 9.35 7.17 -7.95
N SER A 43 8.45 6.37 -8.54
CA SER A 43 7.57 5.47 -7.80
C SER A 43 8.36 4.42 -6.99
N LEU A 44 7.97 4.22 -5.74
CA LEU A 44 8.58 3.24 -4.84
C LEU A 44 7.66 2.02 -4.71
N GLN A 45 8.22 0.83 -4.89
CA GLN A 45 7.51 -0.43 -4.74
C GLN A 45 7.63 -0.95 -3.31
N ALA A 46 6.49 -1.19 -2.67
CA ALA A 46 6.45 -1.83 -1.37
C ALA A 46 6.78 -3.33 -1.50
N PRO A 47 7.75 -3.89 -0.73
CA PRO A 47 8.04 -5.34 -0.73
C PRO A 47 6.88 -6.19 -0.19
N LEU A 48 5.90 -6.52 -1.05
CA LEU A 48 4.65 -7.21 -0.68
C LEU A 48 4.83 -8.54 0.06
N ILE A 49 5.97 -9.21 -0.08
CA ILE A 49 6.25 -10.49 0.57
C ILE A 49 6.51 -10.37 2.07
N ASP A 50 7.02 -9.22 2.52
CA ASP A 50 7.22 -8.91 3.93
C ASP A 50 5.97 -8.27 4.57
N PHE A 51 5.04 -7.80 3.73
CA PHE A 51 3.78 -7.19 4.16
C PHE A 51 2.68 -8.22 4.37
N VAL A 52 2.82 -8.95 5.48
CA VAL A 52 1.70 -9.68 6.04
C VAL A 52 0.60 -8.73 6.51
N ARG A 53 -0.65 -9.17 6.40
CA ARG A 53 -1.81 -8.41 6.86
C ARG A 53 -2.40 -9.09 8.07
N TYR A 54 -2.99 -8.30 8.96
CA TYR A 54 -3.69 -8.80 10.14
C TYR A 54 -5.15 -8.36 10.10
N VAL A 55 -6.02 -9.16 10.71
CA VAL A 55 -7.40 -8.81 11.00
C VAL A 55 -7.64 -8.98 12.50
N TYR A 56 -8.30 -8.00 13.13
CA TYR A 56 -8.65 -8.09 14.54
C TYR A 56 -9.93 -8.91 14.72
N LEU A 57 -9.81 -10.08 15.35
CA LEU A 57 -10.93 -11.01 15.59
C LEU A 57 -10.75 -11.65 16.97
N HIS A 58 -11.85 -11.80 17.70
CA HIS A 58 -11.89 -12.45 19.03
C HIS A 58 -10.89 -11.90 20.05
N GLY A 59 -10.65 -10.58 20.03
CA GLY A 59 -9.74 -9.95 20.98
C GLY A 59 -8.26 -10.01 20.61
N LEU A 60 -7.91 -10.55 19.44
CA LEU A 60 -6.52 -10.75 18.99
C LEU A 60 -6.29 -10.25 17.56
N LEU A 61 -5.04 -9.89 17.24
CA LEU A 61 -4.59 -9.68 15.86
C LEU A 61 -4.26 -11.03 15.23
N ASN A 62 -5.00 -11.39 14.19
CA ASN A 62 -4.85 -12.66 13.49
C ASN A 62 -4.19 -12.42 12.14
N LEU A 63 -3.12 -13.16 11.86
CA LEU A 63 -2.41 -13.10 10.59
C LEU A 63 -3.32 -13.62 9.46
N ILE A 64 -3.46 -12.85 8.38
CA ILE A 64 -4.20 -13.27 7.18
C ILE A 64 -3.30 -14.22 6.36
N PRO A 65 -3.67 -15.51 6.19
CA PRO A 65 -2.88 -16.46 5.43
C PRO A 65 -2.91 -16.11 3.93
N GLN A 66 -1.73 -16.06 3.30
CA GLN A 66 -1.56 -15.58 1.92
C GLN A 66 -1.45 -16.69 0.86
N THR A 67 -1.61 -17.96 1.23
CA THR A 67 -1.62 -19.09 0.28
C THR A 67 -2.71 -20.09 0.62
N PRO A 68 -3.27 -20.82 -0.37
CA PRO A 68 -4.32 -21.80 -0.12
C PRO A 68 -3.95 -22.82 0.96
N LYS A 69 -2.72 -23.34 0.95
CA LYS A 69 -2.22 -24.27 1.98
C LYS A 69 -2.22 -23.64 3.38
N LYS A 70 -1.80 -22.39 3.52
CA LYS A 70 -1.80 -21.69 4.81
C LYS A 70 -3.21 -21.41 5.31
N ILE A 71 -4.16 -21.16 4.41
CA ILE A 71 -5.58 -20.97 4.75
C ILE A 71 -6.15 -22.27 5.33
N LEU A 72 -5.93 -23.40 4.66
CA LEU A 72 -6.41 -24.72 5.12
C LEU A 72 -5.83 -25.15 6.47
N MET A 73 -4.68 -24.61 6.84
CA MET A 73 -3.95 -24.91 8.08
C MET A 73 -4.10 -23.80 9.13
N ALA A 74 -4.91 -22.78 8.86
CA ALA A 74 -5.15 -21.71 9.82
C ALA A 74 -5.95 -22.26 11.03
N PRO A 75 -5.63 -21.82 12.26
CA PRO A 75 -6.31 -22.27 13.48
C PRO A 75 -7.77 -21.82 13.56
#